data_AF-A0A4Q3BY63-F1
#
_entry.id   AF-A0A4Q3BY63-F1
#
_cell.length_a   1.000
_cell.length_b   1.000
_cell.length_c   1.000
_cell.angle_alpha   90.00
_cell.angle_beta   90.00
_cell.angle_gamma   90.00
#
_symmetry.space_group_name_H-M   'P 1'
#
loop_
_entity.id
_entity.type
_entity.pdbx_description
1 polymer ?
#
loop_
_entity_poly.entity_id
_entity_poly.type
_entity_poly.pdbx_seq_one_letter_code
_entity_poly.pdbx_strand_id
1 'polypeptide(L)'
;MTMEKTTKKKQKDTLFKRINNWLHLWLGLGSGIIVLIVCLTGCIWVFNEEITGFIEPKMNIPYQNKPVLTPGQLAEVGQKAYPDMVPSYASYQQ
;
A
#
# COMPACT_ATOMS: atom_id res chain seq x y z
N MET A 1 -55.61 -0.96 -52.63
CA MET A 1 -54.37 -1.44 -51.98
C MET A 1 -53.63 -0.24 -51.40
N THR A 2 -53.93 0.13 -50.16
CA THR A 2 -53.32 1.29 -49.48
C THR A 2 -52.08 0.85 -48.71
N MET A 3 -50.93 1.42 -49.04
CA MET A 3 -49.66 1.19 -48.36
C MET A 3 -49.67 1.91 -46.99
N GLU A 4 -49.64 1.13 -45.91
CA GLU A 4 -49.47 1.60 -44.54
C GLU A 4 -48.02 2.07 -44.33
N LYS A 5 -47.81 3.37 -44.14
CA LYS A 5 -46.49 3.94 -43.82
C LYS A 5 -46.23 3.75 -42.32
N THR A 6 -45.41 2.75 -41.96
CA THR A 6 -44.92 2.56 -40.61
C THR A 6 -44.00 3.71 -40.20
N THR A 7 -44.50 4.62 -39.34
CA THR A 7 -43.72 5.71 -38.76
C THR A 7 -42.77 5.17 -37.69
N LYS A 8 -41.48 5.04 -38.03
CA LYS A 8 -40.40 4.73 -37.07
C LYS A 8 -40.30 5.86 -36.03
N LYS A 9 -40.73 5.57 -34.80
CA LYS A 9 -40.61 6.46 -33.64
C LYS A 9 -39.13 6.71 -33.33
N LYS A 10 -38.63 7.91 -33.65
CA LYS A 10 -37.27 8.35 -33.32
C LYS A 10 -37.16 8.46 -31.80
N GLN A 11 -36.39 7.56 -31.20
CA GLN A 11 -36.12 7.52 -29.77
C GLN A 11 -35.52 8.87 -29.37
N LYS A 12 -36.21 9.63 -28.52
CA LYS A 12 -35.70 10.88 -27.99
C LYS A 12 -34.51 10.51 -27.10
N ASP A 13 -33.30 10.89 -27.51
CA ASP A 13 -32.12 10.78 -26.67
C ASP A 13 -32.38 11.58 -25.40
N THR A 14 -32.67 10.85 -24.33
CA THR A 14 -33.10 11.37 -23.05
C THR A 14 -31.94 12.10 -22.41
N LEU A 15 -32.21 13.29 -21.86
CA LEU A 15 -31.27 14.10 -21.06
C LEU A 15 -30.46 13.25 -20.05
N PHE A 16 -31.09 12.21 -19.50
CA PHE A 16 -30.48 11.20 -18.63
C PHE A 16 -29.27 10.50 -19.25
N LYS A 17 -29.32 10.09 -20.51
CA LYS A 17 -28.21 9.38 -21.17
C LYS A 17 -27.00 10.29 -21.35
N ARG A 18 -27.23 11.58 -21.63
CA ARG A 18 -26.16 12.61 -21.70
C ARG A 18 -25.51 12.86 -20.34
N ILE A 19 -26.32 13.00 -19.29
CA ILE A 19 -25.82 13.19 -17.92
C ILE A 19 -25.00 11.98 -17.48
N ASN A 20 -25.50 10.76 -17.72
CA ASN A 20 -24.81 9.55 -17.32
C ASN A 20 -23.45 9.39 -18.02
N ASN A 21 -23.37 9.72 -19.31
CA ASN A 21 -22.09 9.71 -20.03
C ASN A 21 -21.11 10.75 -19.50
N TRP A 22 -21.60 11.94 -19.16
CA TRP A 22 -20.76 13.03 -18.63
C TRP A 22 -20.28 12.72 -17.20
N LEU A 23 -21.20 12.26 -16.35
CA LEU A 23 -20.91 11.85 -14.98
C LEU A 23 -19.98 10.64 -14.94
N HIS A 24 -20.15 9.66 -15.82
CA HIS A 24 -19.29 8.48 -15.88
C HIS A 24 -17.85 8.85 -16.26
N LEU A 25 -17.66 9.74 -17.24
CA LEU A 25 -16.32 10.23 -17.59
C LEU A 25 -15.68 11.00 -16.43
N TRP A 26 -16.42 11.88 -15.77
CA TRP A 26 -15.87 12.73 -14.71
C TRP A 26 -15.65 12.00 -13.38
N LEU A 27 -16.62 11.20 -12.93
CA LEU A 27 -16.47 10.38 -11.72
C LEU A 27 -15.42 9.30 -11.92
N GLY A 28 -15.37 8.67 -13.10
CA GLY A 28 -14.38 7.63 -13.39
C GLY A 28 -12.96 8.19 -13.45
N LEU A 29 -12.74 9.30 -14.17
CA LEU A 29 -11.42 9.91 -14.29
C LEU A 29 -10.92 10.49 -12.96
N GLY A 30 -11.79 11.17 -12.21
CA GLY A 30 -11.45 11.74 -10.92
C GLY A 30 -11.19 10.66 -9.84
N SER A 31 -12.11 9.71 -9.68
CA SER A 31 -11.95 8.66 -8.67
C SER A 31 -10.84 7.67 -9.01
N GLY A 32 -10.64 7.37 -10.30
CA GLY A 32 -9.58 6.48 -10.76
C GLY A 32 -8.19 6.98 -10.39
N ILE A 33 -7.92 8.29 -10.53
CA ILE A 33 -6.63 8.87 -10.14
C ILE A 33 -6.40 8.75 -8.63
N ILE A 34 -7.42 9.03 -7.81
CA ILE A 34 -7.31 8.92 -6.35
C ILE A 34 -7.01 7.48 -5.95
N VAL A 35 -7.75 6.52 -6.49
CA VAL A 35 -7.55 5.09 -6.22
C VAL A 35 -6.17 4.63 -6.69
N LEU A 36 -5.67 5.14 -7.82
CA LEU A 36 -4.33 4.83 -8.32
C LEU A 36 -3.25 5.28 -7.33
N ILE A 37 -3.34 6.51 -6.81
CA ILE A 37 -2.39 7.02 -5.80
C ILE A 37 -2.44 6.18 -4.54
N VAL A 38 -3.64 5.87 -4.02
CA VAL A 38 -3.82 5.04 -2.82
C VAL A 38 -3.27 3.63 -3.03
N CYS A 39 -3.43 3.07 -4.23
CA CYS A 39 -2.91 1.75 -4.55
C CYS A 39 -1.37 1.77 -4.60
N LEU A 40 -0.77 2.79 -5.22
CA LEU A 40 0.69 2.94 -5.23
C LEU A 40 1.27 3.13 -3.82
N THR A 41 0.67 4.01 -3.00
CA THR A 41 1.13 4.20 -1.63
C THR A 41 0.95 2.95 -0.78
N GLY A 42 -0.18 2.23 -0.94
CA GLY A 42 -0.42 0.95 -0.27
C GLY A 42 0.58 -0.13 -0.67
N CYS A 43 0.91 -0.24 -1.96
CA CYS A 43 1.95 -1.15 -2.45
C CYS A 43 3.31 -0.81 -1.84
N ILE A 44 3.71 0.46 -1.83
CA ILE A 44 4.98 0.90 -1.24
C ILE A 44 5.01 0.57 0.26
N TRP A 45 3.89 0.69 0.96
CA TRP A 45 3.81 0.44 2.41
C TRP A 45 3.95 -1.05 2.74
N VAL A 46 3.25 -1.92 2.00
CA VAL A 46 3.36 -3.39 2.17
C VAL A 46 4.77 -3.88 1.87
N PHE A 47 5.41 -3.33 0.85
CA PHE A 47 6.77 -3.69 0.47
C PHE A 47 7.83 -2.84 1.16
N ASN A 48 7.51 -2.02 2.17
CA ASN A 48 8.50 -1.15 2.78
C ASN A 48 9.65 -1.93 3.42
N GLU A 49 9.35 -3.06 4.08
CA GLU A 49 10.35 -3.93 4.70
C GLU A 49 11.22 -4.64 3.64
N GLU A 50 10.61 -5.11 2.55
CA GLU A 50 11.32 -5.72 1.40
C GLU A 50 12.22 -4.70 0.69
N ILE A 51 11.71 -3.49 0.45
CA ILE A 51 12.45 -2.39 -0.18
C ILE A 51 13.59 -1.92 0.73
N THR A 52 13.36 -1.83 2.04
CA THR A 52 14.40 -1.49 3.01
C THR A 52 15.45 -2.59 3.08
N GLY A 53 15.04 -3.86 3.04
CA GLY A 53 15.96 -5.01 2.94
C GLY A 53 16.79 -5.01 1.65
N PHE A 54 16.25 -4.49 0.54
CA PHE A 54 16.96 -4.35 -0.72
C PHE A 54 17.92 -3.14 -0.73
N ILE A 55 17.53 -2.01 -0.13
CA ILE A 55 18.31 -0.78 -0.09
C ILE A 55 19.43 -0.85 0.98
N GLU A 56 19.15 -1.47 2.12
CA GLU A 56 20.08 -1.64 3.24
C GLU A 56 20.37 -3.12 3.52
N PRO A 57 21.13 -3.80 2.65
CA PRO A 57 21.49 -5.22 2.84
C PRO A 57 22.32 -5.47 4.11
N LYS A 58 22.84 -4.42 4.76
CA LYS A 58 23.62 -4.51 6.00
C LYS A 58 22.76 -4.70 7.26
N MET A 59 21.46 -4.37 7.19
CA MET A 59 20.50 -4.59 8.27
C MET A 59 19.80 -5.95 8.16
N ASN A 60 20.04 -6.69 7.08
CA ASN A 60 19.60 -8.06 6.92
C ASN A 60 20.53 -8.97 7.74
N ILE A 61 20.29 -9.01 9.05
CA ILE A 61 20.95 -9.97 9.94
C ILE A 61 20.37 -11.33 9.57
N PRO A 62 21.14 -12.25 8.95
CA PRO A 62 20.61 -13.56 8.60
C PRO A 62 20.21 -14.28 9.88
N TYR A 63 19.01 -14.87 9.87
CA TYR A 63 18.41 -15.59 10.99
C TYR A 63 19.46 -16.48 11.68
N GLN A 64 19.99 -16.03 12.82
CA GLN A 64 21.00 -16.78 13.55
C GLN A 64 20.27 -17.65 14.56
N ASN A 65 20.34 -18.97 14.35
CA ASN A 65 19.85 -19.99 15.27
C ASN A 65 20.79 -20.09 16.51
N LYS A 66 21.13 -18.95 17.09
CA LYS A 66 21.90 -18.83 18.33
C LYS A 66 20.90 -18.61 19.46
N PRO A 67 21.10 -19.24 20.63
CA PRO A 67 20.23 -19.01 21.76
C PRO A 67 20.19 -17.53 22.09
N VAL A 68 18.98 -16.98 22.15
CA VAL A 68 18.75 -15.58 22.48
C VAL A 68 19.40 -15.29 23.83
N LEU A 69 20.34 -14.34 23.85
CA LEU A 69 21.01 -13.95 25.08
C LEU A 69 19.98 -13.39 26.05
N THR A 70 20.03 -13.84 27.30
CA THR A 70 19.12 -13.33 28.32
C THR A 70 19.40 -11.84 28.57
N PRO A 71 18.39 -11.04 28.96
CA PRO A 71 18.58 -9.61 29.22
C PRO A 71 19.68 -9.32 30.25
N GLY A 72 19.91 -10.23 31.21
CA GLY A 72 21.03 -10.13 32.16
C GLY A 72 22.41 -10.27 31.50
N GLN A 73 22.57 -11.22 30.57
CA GLN A 73 23.82 -11.39 29.82
C GLN A 73 24.07 -10.24 28.85
N LEU A 74 23.02 -9.71 28.24
CA LEU A 74 23.11 -8.51 27.38
C LEU A 74 23.51 -7.27 28.18
N ALA A 75 22.93 -7.09 29.37
CA ALA A 75 23.28 -5.99 30.26
C ALA A 75 24.73 -6.09 30.76
N GLU A 76 25.21 -7.30 31.06
CA GLU A 76 26.59 -7.53 31.50
C GLU A 76 27.60 -7.23 30.38
N VAL A 77 27.35 -7.70 29.14
CA VAL A 77 28.18 -7.37 27.97
C VAL A 77 28.13 -5.87 27.67
N GLY A 78 26.94 -5.26 27.75
CA GLY A 78 26.73 -3.84 27.54
C GLY A 78 27.48 -2.96 28.54
N GLN A 79 27.37 -3.26 29.84
CA GLN A 79 28.11 -2.55 30.89
C GLN A 79 29.63 -2.76 30.77
N LYS A 80 30.07 -3.95 30.36
CA LYS A 80 31.50 -4.24 30.17
C LYS A 80 32.10 -3.47 28.99
N ALA A 81 31.32 -3.28 27.92
CA ALA A 81 31.76 -2.53 26.74
C ALA A 81 31.58 -1.01 26.91
N TYR A 82 30.55 -0.59 27.65
CA TYR A 82 30.17 0.81 27.86
C TYR A 82 29.73 1.03 29.32
N PRO A 83 30.67 1.32 30.22
CA PRO A 83 30.40 1.44 31.66
C PRO A 83 29.45 2.58 32.03
N ASP A 84 29.36 3.62 31.19
CA ASP A 84 28.60 4.85 31.46
C ASP A 84 27.19 4.86 30.87
N MET A 85 26.74 3.76 30.24
CA MET A 85 25.42 3.67 29.61
C MET A 85 24.59 2.53 30.21
N VAL A 86 23.44 2.88 30.78
CA VAL A 86 22.44 1.91 31.23
C VAL A 86 21.56 1.54 30.02
N PRO A 87 21.60 0.28 29.55
CA PRO A 87 20.75 -0.15 28.44
C PRO A 87 19.27 -0.09 28.87
N SER A 88 18.50 0.78 28.21
CA SER A 88 17.08 1.02 28.51
C SER A 88 16.14 0.03 27.80
N TYR A 89 16.53 -0.46 26.62
CA TYR A 89 15.80 -1.47 25.87
C TYR A 89 16.74 -2.39 25.09
N ALA A 90 16.30 -3.63 24.86
CA ALA A 90 16.93 -4.57 23.95
C ALA A 90 15.89 -5.02 22.93
N SER A 91 16.19 -4.86 21.64
CA SER A 91 15.35 -5.37 20.55
C SER A 91 15.92 -6.71 20.08
N TYR A 92 15.08 -7.74 20.06
CA TYR A 92 15.44 -9.05 19.51
C TYR A 92 14.87 -9.13 18.10
N GLN A 93 15.73 -9.01 17.10
CA GLN A 93 15.41 -9.41 15.73
C GLN A 93 15.93 -10.83 15.55
N GLN A 94 15.02 -11.76 15.25
CA GLN A 94 15.37 -13.13 14.90
C GLN A 94 15.37 -13.25 13.39
#